data_AF-A0A2U2C7C2-F1
#
_entry.id   AF-A0A2U2C7C2-F1
#
_cell.length_a   1.000
_cell.length_b   1.000
_cell.length_c   1.000
_cell.angle_alpha   90.00
_cell.angle_beta   90.00
_cell.angle_gamma   90.00
#
_symmetry.space_group_name_H-M   'P 1'
#
loop_
_entity.id
_entity.type
_entity.pdbx_description
1 polymer ?
#
loop_
_entity_poly.entity_id
_entity_poly.type
_entity_poly.pdbx_seq_one_letter_code
_entity_poly.pdbx_strand_id
1 'polypeptide(L)'
;MIRALALVLGLLIGLSLAALYAGTLGHLRQANLPLPGWTDTLDAGSRVIEGRGTLNGAALTWRATGLDGLRLSLSGPDWQVQGQGMPGPGGLAVSDLSGVLPLGVLGAGEGALVIEAGLLDVAFDGTLREGRIDGTARGSDPEGAVTLVHENGGWILSAR
;
A
#
# COMPACT_ATOMS: atom_id res chain seq x y z
N MET A 1 -13.75 0.26 8.03
CA MET A 1 -13.08 -1.00 7.61
C MET A 1 -11.72 -0.68 6.97
N ILE A 2 -10.82 -0.06 7.74
CA ILE A 2 -9.51 0.49 7.30
C ILE A 2 -8.30 -0.31 7.84
N ARG A 3 -8.57 -1.44 8.50
CA ARG A 3 -7.59 -2.33 9.14
C ARG A 3 -6.72 -3.17 8.17
N ALA A 4 -6.74 -2.89 6.87
CA ALA A 4 -6.09 -3.73 5.85
C ALA A 4 -4.81 -3.11 5.27
N LEU A 5 -4.80 -1.79 5.05
CA LEU A 5 -3.57 -1.04 4.83
C LEU A 5 -2.62 -1.25 6.03
N ALA A 6 -3.24 -1.41 7.21
CA ALA A 6 -2.71 -1.84 8.51
C ALA A 6 -1.61 -2.93 8.44
N LEU A 7 -2.00 -4.03 7.87
CA LEU A 7 -1.19 -5.23 7.93
C LEU A 7 -0.05 -5.20 6.89
N VAL A 8 -0.27 -4.51 5.77
CA VAL A 8 0.67 -4.44 4.64
C VAL A 8 1.90 -3.59 4.94
N LEU A 9 1.76 -2.59 5.82
CA LEU A 9 2.89 -1.76 6.18
C LEU A 9 3.66 -2.31 7.36
N GLY A 10 3.01 -2.98 8.30
CA GLY A 10 3.73 -3.80 9.29
C GLY A 10 4.59 -4.90 8.71
N LEU A 11 4.18 -5.45 7.57
CA LEU A 11 5.02 -6.33 6.78
C LEU A 11 6.31 -5.65 6.32
N LEU A 12 6.17 -4.50 5.66
CA LEU A 12 7.27 -3.88 4.92
C LEU A 12 8.38 -3.35 5.83
N ILE A 13 8.07 -3.18 7.11
CA ILE A 13 9.03 -2.78 8.13
C ILE A 13 9.67 -3.93 8.87
N GLY A 14 8.95 -5.03 9.08
CA GLY A 14 9.57 -6.32 9.37
C GLY A 14 10.57 -6.72 8.28
N LEU A 15 10.25 -6.43 7.00
CA LEU A 15 11.13 -6.61 5.86
C LEU A 15 12.32 -5.65 5.84
N SER A 16 12.14 -4.39 6.22
CA SER A 16 13.21 -3.40 6.24
C SER A 16 14.30 -3.75 7.28
N LEU A 17 13.90 -4.37 8.40
CA LEU A 17 14.82 -4.95 9.39
C LEU A 17 15.44 -6.29 8.93
N ALA A 18 14.71 -7.10 8.16
CA ALA A 18 15.22 -8.36 7.59
C ALA A 18 16.20 -8.15 6.42
N ALA A 19 16.01 -7.07 5.63
CA ALA A 19 16.87 -6.68 4.52
C ALA A 19 18.27 -6.25 4.98
N LEU A 20 18.40 -5.77 6.23
CA LEU A 20 19.71 -5.53 6.87
C LEU A 20 20.45 -6.85 7.23
N TYR A 21 19.78 -8.01 7.19
CA TYR A 21 20.31 -9.29 7.69
C TYR A 21 20.18 -10.51 6.74
N ALA A 22 19.83 -10.33 5.46
CA ALA A 22 19.88 -11.37 4.41
C ALA A 22 19.13 -12.70 4.71
N GLY A 23 17.92 -12.63 5.31
CA GLY A 23 17.09 -13.80 5.63
C GLY A 23 15.79 -13.91 4.79
N THR A 24 15.31 -15.15 4.55
CA THR A 24 13.94 -15.41 4.04
C THR A 24 12.92 -15.25 5.17
N LEU A 25 11.62 -15.24 4.87
CA LEU A 25 10.57 -15.29 5.91
C LEU A 25 10.72 -16.50 6.84
N GLY A 26 11.22 -17.64 6.33
CA GLY A 26 11.61 -18.79 7.15
C GLY A 26 12.68 -18.47 8.19
N HIS A 27 13.71 -17.70 7.83
CA HIS A 27 14.77 -17.30 8.76
C HIS A 27 14.25 -16.37 9.87
N LEU A 28 13.32 -15.45 9.56
CA LEU A 28 12.73 -14.55 10.56
C LEU A 28 11.86 -15.30 11.57
N ARG A 29 11.10 -16.30 11.11
CA ARG A 29 10.32 -17.19 11.99
C ARG A 29 11.24 -18.02 12.89
N GLN A 30 12.33 -18.56 12.33
CA GLN A 30 13.33 -19.31 13.11
C GLN A 30 14.07 -18.43 14.14
N ALA A 31 14.26 -17.15 13.85
CA ALA A 31 14.82 -16.17 14.78
C ALA A 31 13.85 -15.80 15.93
N ASN A 32 12.64 -16.37 15.96
CA ASN A 32 11.62 -16.16 16.98
C ASN A 32 11.22 -14.68 17.16
N LEU A 33 11.28 -13.93 16.05
CA LEU A 33 10.86 -12.54 16.03
C LEU A 33 9.32 -12.46 16.06
N PRO A 34 8.74 -11.46 16.74
CA PRO A 34 7.30 -11.23 16.72
C PRO A 34 6.89 -10.73 15.34
N LEU A 35 6.46 -11.65 14.47
CA LEU A 35 5.98 -11.33 13.13
C LEU A 35 4.47 -11.05 13.15
N PRO A 36 3.97 -10.13 12.30
CA PRO A 36 2.53 -9.92 12.13
C PRO A 36 1.83 -11.21 11.66
N GLY A 37 0.67 -11.54 12.23
CA GLY A 37 -0.01 -12.83 11.96
C GLY A 37 -0.45 -13.07 10.50
N TRP A 38 -0.55 -12.04 9.67
CA TRP A 38 -0.83 -12.23 8.24
C TRP A 38 0.41 -12.78 7.49
N THR A 39 1.62 -12.72 8.09
CA THR A 39 2.81 -13.39 7.53
C THR A 39 2.64 -14.90 7.50
N ASP A 40 1.76 -15.49 8.33
CA ASP A 40 1.55 -16.94 8.41
C ASP A 40 1.05 -17.55 7.08
N THR A 41 0.42 -16.75 6.22
CA THR A 41 -0.07 -17.20 4.90
C THR A 41 1.00 -17.15 3.80
N LEU A 42 2.20 -16.64 4.09
CA LEU A 42 3.29 -16.54 3.12
C LEU A 42 4.21 -17.76 3.16
N ASP A 43 4.63 -18.21 1.97
CA ASP A 43 5.59 -19.31 1.80
C ASP A 43 6.95 -18.97 2.44
N ALA A 44 7.57 -19.94 3.08
CA ALA A 44 8.83 -19.76 3.82
C ALA A 44 10.02 -19.39 2.91
N GLY A 45 9.96 -19.70 1.62
CA GLY A 45 10.94 -19.35 0.60
C GLY A 45 10.76 -17.95 -0.01
N SER A 46 9.67 -17.24 0.35
CA SER A 46 9.41 -15.89 -0.13
C SER A 46 10.55 -14.94 0.27
N ARG A 47 11.16 -14.29 -0.73
CA ARG A 47 12.26 -13.35 -0.52
C ARG A 47 11.69 -12.00 -0.10
N VAL A 48 12.37 -11.36 0.82
CA VAL A 48 12.03 -10.02 1.33
C VAL A 48 12.08 -8.99 0.17
N ILE A 49 13.07 -9.10 -0.71
CA ILE A 49 13.30 -8.16 -1.82
C ILE A 49 12.25 -8.21 -2.95
N GLU A 50 11.46 -9.26 -3.09
CA GLU A 50 10.40 -9.32 -4.09
C GLU A 50 9.34 -10.34 -3.67
N GLY A 51 8.07 -9.99 -3.86
CA GLY A 51 7.00 -10.89 -3.47
C GLY A 51 5.69 -10.56 -4.13
N ARG A 52 4.76 -11.51 -3.95
CA ARG A 52 3.39 -11.45 -4.42
C ARG A 52 2.48 -11.89 -3.29
N GLY A 53 1.30 -11.30 -3.22
CA GLY A 53 0.30 -11.63 -2.23
C GLY A 53 -1.07 -11.11 -2.66
N THR A 54 -2.02 -11.18 -1.75
CA THR A 54 -3.38 -10.67 -1.97
C THR A 54 -3.80 -9.78 -0.82
N LEU A 55 -4.38 -8.62 -1.13
CA LEU A 55 -4.93 -7.68 -0.16
C LEU A 55 -6.39 -7.41 -0.52
N ASN A 56 -7.32 -7.83 0.33
CA ASN A 56 -8.77 -7.66 0.10
C ASN A 56 -9.23 -8.13 -1.30
N GLY A 57 -8.65 -9.22 -1.80
CA GLY A 57 -8.94 -9.75 -3.14
C GLY A 57 -8.17 -9.09 -4.29
N ALA A 58 -7.43 -8.01 -4.04
CA ALA A 58 -6.52 -7.42 -5.01
C ALA A 58 -5.15 -8.12 -4.97
N ALA A 59 -4.56 -8.40 -6.13
CA ALA A 59 -3.21 -8.90 -6.24
C ALA A 59 -2.21 -7.79 -5.89
N LEU A 60 -1.41 -8.04 -4.86
CA LEU A 60 -0.33 -7.19 -4.41
C LEU A 60 0.99 -7.76 -4.91
N THR A 61 1.83 -6.92 -5.49
CA THR A 61 3.22 -7.23 -5.82
C THR A 61 4.13 -6.16 -5.24
N TRP A 62 5.31 -6.57 -4.77
CA TRP A 62 6.32 -5.64 -4.30
C TRP A 62 7.70 -6.07 -4.78
N ARG A 63 8.56 -5.09 -4.99
CA ARG A 63 9.97 -5.31 -5.33
C ARG A 63 10.83 -4.20 -4.77
N ALA A 64 11.83 -4.56 -3.98
CA ALA A 64 12.87 -3.65 -3.53
C ALA A 64 13.68 -3.16 -4.73
N THR A 65 13.88 -1.85 -4.82
CA THR A 65 14.67 -1.18 -5.85
C THR A 65 15.99 -0.69 -5.24
N GLY A 66 16.75 -1.59 -4.63
CA GLY A 66 18.01 -1.25 -3.96
C GLY A 66 17.80 -0.36 -2.74
N LEU A 67 18.59 0.71 -2.61
CA LEU A 67 18.46 1.70 -1.54
C LEU A 67 17.29 2.68 -1.76
N ASP A 68 16.69 2.68 -2.96
CA ASP A 68 15.68 3.65 -3.37
C ASP A 68 14.26 3.28 -2.87
N GLY A 69 14.13 2.22 -2.07
CA GLY A 69 12.87 1.79 -1.46
C GLY A 69 12.21 0.61 -2.16
N LEU A 70 10.87 0.62 -2.18
CA LEU A 70 10.03 -0.49 -2.61
C LEU A 70 9.09 -0.03 -3.72
N ARG A 71 9.15 -0.66 -4.88
CA ARG A 71 8.08 -0.53 -5.87
C ARG A 71 6.92 -1.42 -5.44
N LEU A 72 5.76 -0.81 -5.28
CA LEU A 72 4.51 -1.46 -4.90
C LEU A 72 3.57 -1.43 -6.09
N SER A 73 2.83 -2.51 -6.33
CA SER A 73 1.69 -2.50 -7.23
C SER A 73 0.54 -3.31 -6.67
N LEU A 74 -0.64 -2.73 -6.70
CA LEU A 74 -1.89 -3.33 -6.29
C LEU A 74 -2.82 -3.37 -7.51
N SER A 75 -3.39 -4.54 -7.80
CA SER A 75 -4.22 -4.74 -8.99
C SER A 75 -5.46 -5.56 -8.68
N GLY A 76 -6.59 -5.17 -9.28
CA GLY A 76 -7.81 -5.97 -9.34
C GLY A 76 -8.07 -6.44 -10.77
N PRO A 77 -9.30 -6.92 -11.05
CA PRO A 77 -9.66 -7.43 -12.38
C PRO A 77 -9.47 -6.37 -13.49
N ASP A 78 -9.94 -5.14 -13.24
CA ASP A 78 -10.02 -4.07 -14.24
C ASP A 78 -9.29 -2.80 -13.80
N TRP A 79 -8.41 -2.90 -12.80
CA TRP A 79 -7.73 -1.74 -12.22
C TRP A 79 -6.35 -2.07 -11.70
N GLN A 80 -5.48 -1.08 -11.67
CA GLN A 80 -4.13 -1.21 -11.16
C GLN A 80 -3.61 0.13 -10.65
N VAL A 81 -3.01 0.11 -9.47
CA VAL A 81 -2.28 1.22 -8.87
C VAL A 81 -0.86 0.76 -8.61
N GLN A 82 0.08 1.67 -8.75
CA GLN A 82 1.47 1.47 -8.37
C GLN A 82 1.98 2.67 -7.59
N GLY A 83 3.03 2.48 -6.81
CA GLY A 83 3.68 3.53 -6.05
C GLY A 83 5.08 3.14 -5.60
N GLN A 84 5.78 4.11 -5.02
CA GLN A 84 7.09 3.92 -4.42
C GLN A 84 6.99 4.09 -2.91
N GLY A 85 7.29 3.03 -2.17
CA GLY A 85 7.36 3.01 -0.72
C GLY A 85 8.77 3.31 -0.23
N MET A 86 8.93 4.36 0.57
CA MET A 86 10.16 4.67 1.30
C MET A 86 9.94 4.44 2.80
N PRO A 87 10.77 3.60 3.45
CA PRO A 87 10.68 3.40 4.89
C PRO A 87 11.11 4.67 5.62
N GLY A 88 10.31 5.08 6.60
CA GLY A 88 10.57 6.24 7.45
C GLY A 88 10.42 5.91 8.94
N PRO A 89 10.62 6.90 9.82
CA PRO A 89 10.45 6.72 11.26
C PRO A 89 9.00 6.35 11.59
N GLY A 90 8.75 5.08 11.93
CA GLY A 90 7.44 4.61 12.37
C GLY A 90 6.40 4.35 11.26
N GLY A 91 6.76 4.49 9.97
CA GLY A 91 5.87 4.21 8.84
C GLY A 91 6.58 3.98 7.51
N LEU A 92 5.79 3.83 6.46
CA LEU A 92 6.21 3.92 5.06
C LEU A 92 5.54 5.15 4.46
N ALA A 93 6.33 6.01 3.84
CA ALA A 93 5.81 7.01 2.93
C ALA A 93 5.66 6.35 1.56
N VAL A 94 4.44 6.34 1.01
CA VAL A 94 4.19 5.89 -0.36
C VAL A 94 3.98 7.12 -1.25
N SER A 95 4.87 7.32 -2.20
CA SER A 95 4.83 8.39 -3.19
C SER A 95 4.62 7.84 -4.60
N ASP A 96 4.63 8.74 -5.58
CA ASP A 96 4.61 8.42 -7.01
C ASP A 96 3.46 7.49 -7.39
N LEU A 97 2.34 7.68 -6.70
CA LEU A 97 1.12 6.94 -6.97
C LEU A 97 0.68 7.23 -8.40
N SER A 98 0.40 6.17 -9.13
CA SER A 98 -0.11 6.26 -10.50
C SER A 98 -0.96 5.05 -10.82
N GLY A 99 -1.85 5.21 -11.80
CA GLY A 99 -2.70 4.14 -12.28
C GLY A 99 -4.17 4.50 -12.19
N VAL A 100 -5.02 3.49 -12.17
CA VAL A 100 -6.47 3.64 -12.16
C VAL A 100 -7.04 2.76 -11.05
N LEU A 101 -8.00 3.28 -10.29
CA LEU A 101 -8.80 2.48 -9.37
C LEU A 101 -10.26 2.93 -9.32
N PRO A 102 -11.20 2.02 -9.02
CA PRO A 102 -12.57 2.39 -8.66
C PRO A 102 -12.58 3.16 -7.33
N LEU A 103 -13.35 4.25 -7.26
CA LEU A 103 -13.52 5.03 -6.02
C LEU A 103 -14.13 4.18 -4.88
N GLY A 104 -14.91 3.16 -5.24
CA GLY A 104 -15.47 2.20 -4.29
C GLY A 104 -14.42 1.38 -3.53
N VAL A 105 -13.22 1.19 -4.09
CA VAL A 105 -12.10 0.52 -3.38
C VAL A 105 -11.64 1.36 -2.19
N LEU A 106 -11.73 2.69 -2.30
CA LEU A 106 -11.42 3.63 -1.22
C LEU A 106 -12.63 3.90 -0.31
N GLY A 107 -13.82 3.43 -0.68
CA GLY A 107 -15.07 3.85 -0.03
C GLY A 107 -15.40 5.32 -0.29
N ALA A 108 -14.89 5.90 -1.38
CA ALA A 108 -15.03 7.31 -1.72
C ALA A 108 -16.17 7.59 -2.72
N GLY A 109 -17.10 6.63 -2.91
CA GLY A 109 -18.23 6.74 -3.83
C GLY A 109 -18.11 5.82 -5.05
N GLU A 110 -18.93 6.09 -6.06
CA GLU A 110 -18.94 5.36 -7.33
C GLU A 110 -18.00 6.00 -8.36
N GLY A 111 -17.72 5.29 -9.45
CA GLY A 111 -16.85 5.77 -10.53
C GLY A 111 -15.40 5.31 -10.40
N ALA A 112 -14.55 5.92 -11.22
CA ALA A 112 -13.13 5.60 -11.30
C ALA A 112 -12.27 6.84 -11.13
N LEU A 113 -11.09 6.66 -10.55
CA LEU A 113 -10.06 7.66 -10.39
C LEU A 113 -8.85 7.27 -11.23
N VAL A 114 -8.42 8.18 -12.11
CA VAL A 114 -7.10 8.14 -12.73
C VAL A 114 -6.15 8.90 -11.81
N ILE A 115 -5.23 8.19 -11.16
CA ILE A 115 -4.25 8.79 -10.26
C ILE A 115 -3.13 9.44 -11.09
N GLU A 116 -2.89 10.71 -10.80
CA GLU A 116 -1.80 11.49 -11.38
C GLU A 116 -0.66 11.66 -10.38
N ALA A 117 -0.99 11.79 -9.10
CA ALA A 117 -0.03 11.86 -8.00
C ALA A 117 -0.67 11.41 -6.69
N GLY A 118 0.16 11.08 -5.72
CA GLY A 118 -0.32 10.91 -4.36
C GLY A 118 0.79 10.61 -3.37
N LEU A 119 0.46 10.87 -2.11
CA LEU A 119 1.32 10.63 -0.96
C LEU A 119 0.47 9.97 0.13
N LEU A 120 0.94 8.83 0.64
CA LEU A 120 0.35 8.13 1.78
C LEU A 120 1.40 8.00 2.88
N ASP A 121 1.07 8.41 4.11
CA ASP A 121 1.84 8.01 5.29
C ASP A 121 1.11 6.88 5.98
N VAL A 122 1.80 5.76 6.09
CA VAL A 122 1.18 4.58 6.64
C VAL A 122 2.06 3.92 7.69
N ALA A 123 1.49 3.74 8.88
CA ALA A 123 2.19 3.28 10.06
C ALA A 123 2.75 1.85 9.94
N PHE A 124 3.54 1.41 10.92
CA PHE A 124 3.96 0.00 11.00
C PHE A 124 2.85 -0.93 11.48
N ASP A 125 1.81 -0.40 12.11
CA ASP A 125 0.56 -1.16 12.26
C ASP A 125 -0.34 -0.99 11.04
N GLY A 126 0.15 -0.26 10.02
CA GLY A 126 -0.39 0.18 8.71
C GLY A 126 -1.63 1.04 8.72
N THR A 127 -1.98 1.57 9.87
CA THR A 127 -2.97 2.63 9.92
C THR A 127 -2.57 3.69 8.91
N LEU A 128 -3.47 4.00 7.97
CA LEU A 128 -3.34 5.18 7.12
C LEU A 128 -3.47 6.39 8.02
N ARG A 129 -2.34 7.04 8.30
CA ARG A 129 -2.30 8.23 9.14
C ARG A 129 -2.79 9.41 8.34
N GLU A 130 -2.18 9.59 7.17
CA GLU A 130 -2.47 10.67 6.24
C GLU A 130 -2.41 10.14 4.82
N GLY A 131 -3.26 10.69 3.96
CA GLY A 131 -3.30 10.30 2.57
C GLY A 131 -3.82 11.43 1.72
N ARG A 132 -3.14 11.70 0.62
CA ARG A 132 -3.60 12.61 -0.42
C ARG A 132 -3.39 11.98 -1.77
N ILE A 133 -4.42 11.95 -2.61
CA ILE A 133 -4.35 11.46 -3.98
C ILE A 133 -4.95 12.51 -4.89
N ASP A 134 -4.18 12.96 -5.86
CA ASP A 134 -4.62 13.91 -6.87
C ASP A 134 -4.83 13.16 -8.20
N GLY A 135 -5.92 13.46 -8.90
CA GLY A 135 -6.23 12.77 -10.13
C GLY A 135 -7.46 13.31 -10.84
N THR A 136 -7.93 12.52 -11.81
CA THR A 136 -9.14 12.81 -12.59
C THR A 136 -10.19 11.74 -12.32
N ALA A 137 -11.34 12.14 -11.78
CA ALA A 137 -12.48 11.27 -11.53
C ALA A 137 -13.41 11.20 -12.75
N ARG A 138 -13.99 10.02 -12.99
CA ARG A 138 -14.91 9.73 -14.10
C ARG A 138 -16.10 8.94 -13.61
N GLY A 139 -17.30 9.35 -14.01
CA GLY A 139 -18.54 8.71 -13.57
C GLY A 139 -18.76 8.79 -12.06
N SER A 140 -18.37 9.91 -11.46
CA SER A 140 -18.48 10.22 -10.03
C SER A 140 -19.03 11.63 -9.84
N ASP A 141 -19.43 11.98 -8.62
CA ASP A 141 -19.72 13.36 -8.22
C ASP A 141 -18.79 13.75 -7.07
N PRO A 142 -17.86 14.70 -7.24
CA PRO A 142 -17.59 15.48 -8.47
C PRO A 142 -16.92 14.66 -9.60
N GLU A 143 -17.11 15.11 -10.85
CA GLU A 143 -16.42 14.62 -12.05
C GLU A 143 -15.31 15.60 -12.48
N GLY A 144 -14.21 15.09 -13.04
CA GLY A 144 -13.07 15.91 -13.50
C GLY A 144 -11.90 15.92 -12.53
N ALA A 145 -11.12 17.00 -12.48
CA ALA A 145 -9.95 17.10 -11.62
C ALA A 145 -10.35 17.13 -10.13
N VAL A 146 -9.79 16.23 -9.34
CA VAL A 146 -10.16 16.01 -7.95
C VAL A 146 -8.94 15.79 -7.05
N THR A 147 -9.14 16.01 -5.76
CA THR A 147 -8.25 15.58 -4.69
C THR A 147 -9.02 14.70 -3.72
N LEU A 148 -8.45 13.54 -3.39
CA LEU A 148 -8.87 12.71 -2.27
C LEU A 148 -7.96 12.98 -1.08
N VAL A 149 -8.55 13.25 0.08
CA VAL A 149 -7.83 13.36 1.34
C VAL A 149 -8.35 12.33 2.31
N HIS A 150 -7.46 11.63 3.02
CA HIS A 150 -7.83 10.71 4.07
C HIS A 150 -7.91 11.44 5.41
N GLU A 151 -9.14 11.66 5.89
CA GLU A 151 -9.44 12.35 7.14
C GLU A 151 -10.46 11.55 7.96
N ASN A 152 -10.37 11.61 9.29
CA ASN A 152 -11.32 10.97 10.20
C ASN A 152 -11.56 9.47 9.95
N GLY A 153 -10.58 8.77 9.37
CA GLY A 153 -10.72 7.36 9.00
C GLY A 153 -11.64 7.15 7.80
N GLY A 154 -11.59 8.02 6.81
CA GLY A 154 -12.29 7.87 5.53
C GLY A 154 -11.66 8.73 4.44
N TRP A 155 -11.95 8.41 3.18
CA TRP A 155 -11.53 9.21 2.03
C TRP A 155 -12.61 10.22 1.67
N ILE A 156 -12.21 11.49 1.58
CA ILE A 156 -13.08 12.59 1.16
C ILE A 156 -12.63 13.03 -0.23
N LEU A 157 -13.55 12.98 -1.18
CA LEU A 157 -13.36 13.42 -2.56
C LEU A 157 -13.79 14.88 -2.71
N SER A 158 -12.91 15.74 -3.23
CA SER A 158 -13.17 17.17 -3.45
C SER A 158 -12.75 17.57 -4.86
N ALA A 159 -13.54 18.44 -5.50
CA ALA A 159 -13.16 19.06 -6.76
C ALA A 159 -11.95 19.99 -6.57
N ARG A 160 -11.10 20.09 -7.60
CA ARG A 160 -9.92 20.97 -7.61
C ARG A 160 -10.15 22.27 -8.35
#